data_AF-A0A820GMD4-F1
#
_entry.id   AF-A0A820GMD4-F1
#
_cell.length_a   1.000
_cell.length_b   1.000
_cell.length_c   1.000
_cell.angle_alpha   90.00
_cell.angle_beta   90.00
_cell.angle_gamma   90.00
#
_symmetry.space_group_name_H-M   'P 1'
#
loop_
_entity.id
_entity.type
_entity.pdbx_description
1 polymer ?
#
loop_
_entity_poly.entity_id
_entity_poly.type
_entity_poly.pdbx_seq_one_letter_code
_entity_poly.pdbx_strand_id
1 'polypeptide(L)'
;LKLVQAYMGYIQDNAETAVKDLLKTVVHSLSGKENKNQDQVKLQAVDYMDDGSKICLCVEINGKESKAKFDFTGTSEQVWYNWNAPRSISYSAIIYCLRAMIAHEIPLNQGCMRPIEVILPSGSLLDPHKDAAVVGGNVLTSQRLVDIILRAFNV
;
A
#
# COMPACT_ATOMS: atom_id res chain seq x y z
N LEU A 1 21.74 -18.07 16.88
CA LEU A 1 20.35 -17.76 16.41
C LEU A 1 19.63 -16.69 17.23
N LYS A 2 19.60 -16.74 18.58
CA LYS A 2 18.86 -15.74 19.40
C LYS A 2 19.24 -14.28 19.10
N LEU A 3 20.54 -13.99 18.96
CA LEU A 3 21.01 -12.64 18.65
C LEU A 3 20.54 -12.15 17.27
N VAL A 4 20.63 -13.00 16.25
CA VAL A 4 20.16 -12.68 14.88
C VAL A 4 18.66 -12.38 14.88
N GLN A 5 17.87 -13.22 15.56
CA GLN A 5 16.41 -13.01 15.68
C GLN A 5 16.08 -11.71 16.43
N ALA A 6 16.82 -11.38 17.48
CA ALA A 6 16.66 -10.10 18.18
C ALA A 6 16.97 -8.90 17.27
N TYR A 7 18.08 -8.94 16.51
CA TYR A 7 18.40 -7.91 15.52
C TYR A 7 17.34 -7.79 14.42
N MET A 8 16.83 -8.92 13.91
CA MET A 8 15.73 -8.92 12.94
C MET A 8 14.47 -8.24 13.52
N GLY A 9 14.16 -8.48 14.80
CA GLY A 9 13.09 -7.80 15.52
C GLY A 9 13.29 -6.28 15.50
N TYR A 10 14.43 -5.80 16.00
CA TYR A 10 14.73 -4.36 16.04
C TYR A 10 14.68 -3.69 14.66
N ILE A 11 15.15 -4.37 13.61
CA ILE A 11 15.09 -3.87 12.22
C ILE A 11 13.64 -3.68 11.75
N GLN A 12 12.76 -4.63 12.09
CA GLN A 12 11.34 -4.52 11.75
C GLN A 12 10.61 -3.48 12.60
N ASP A 13 10.93 -3.37 13.89
CA ASP A 13 10.35 -2.37 14.80
C ASP A 13 10.69 -0.94 14.36
N ASN A 14 11.93 -0.73 13.89
CA ASN A 14 12.35 0.54 13.32
C ASN A 14 11.56 0.89 12.05
N ALA A 15 11.38 -0.08 11.15
CA ALA A 15 10.59 0.11 9.94
C ALA A 15 9.10 0.41 10.23
N GLU A 16 8.53 -0.28 11.22
CA GLU A 16 7.16 0.01 11.70
C GLU A 16 7.06 1.44 12.24
N THR A 17 8.01 1.87 13.06
CA THR A 17 8.02 3.22 13.66
C THR A 17 8.10 4.30 12.57
N ALA A 18 8.99 4.11 11.59
CA ALA A 18 9.14 5.05 10.48
C ALA A 18 7.87 5.19 9.63
N VAL A 19 7.17 4.07 9.37
CA VAL A 19 5.86 4.12 8.69
C VAL A 19 4.80 4.81 9.55
N LYS A 20 4.74 4.54 10.85
CA LYS A 20 3.80 5.24 11.76
C LYS A 20 4.01 6.75 11.74
N ASP A 21 5.26 7.21 11.71
CA ASP A 21 5.58 8.63 11.68
C ASP A 21 5.27 9.28 10.31
N LEU A 22 5.47 8.54 9.21
CA LEU A 22 4.98 8.95 7.90
C LEU A 22 3.45 9.15 7.93
N LEU A 23 2.69 8.19 8.45
CA LEU A 23 1.23 8.27 8.50
C LEU A 23 0.75 9.48 9.32
N LYS A 24 1.36 9.75 10.49
CA LYS A 24 1.06 10.95 11.27
C LYS A 24 1.37 12.23 10.49
N THR A 25 2.50 12.25 9.77
CA THR A 25 2.89 13.41 8.95
C THR A 25 1.88 13.68 7.85
N VAL A 26 1.38 12.63 7.18
CA VAL A 26 0.32 12.74 6.16
C VAL A 26 -0.98 13.26 6.76
N VAL A 27 -1.40 12.76 7.93
CA VAL A 27 -2.58 13.30 8.63
C VAL A 27 -2.37 14.78 8.96
N HIS A 28 -1.23 15.14 9.55
CA HIS A 28 -0.93 16.53 9.92
C HIS A 28 -0.84 17.48 8.72
N SER A 29 -0.32 17.04 7.57
CA SER A 29 -0.22 17.88 6.38
C SER A 29 -1.57 18.10 5.71
N LEU A 30 -2.49 17.13 5.78
CA LEU A 30 -3.79 17.17 5.13
C LEU A 30 -4.94 17.69 6.01
N SER A 31 -4.86 17.58 7.33
CA SER A 31 -5.92 18.05 8.24
C SER A 31 -6.05 19.58 8.33
N GLY A 32 -5.20 20.35 7.64
CA GLY A 32 -5.28 21.81 7.54
C GLY A 32 -5.18 22.55 8.89
N LYS A 33 -5.17 23.89 8.85
CA LYS A 33 -5.17 24.72 10.08
C LYS A 33 -6.56 24.82 10.74
N GLU A 34 -7.63 24.54 10.01
CA GLU A 34 -9.02 24.79 10.43
C GLU A 34 -9.67 23.59 11.14
N ASN A 35 -9.18 22.36 10.95
CA ASN A 35 -9.73 21.15 11.58
C ASN A 35 -8.67 20.36 12.37
N LYS A 36 -8.08 21.00 13.38
CA LYS A 36 -7.10 20.39 14.30
C LYS A 36 -7.59 19.14 15.04
N ASN A 37 -8.90 18.87 15.04
CA ASN A 37 -9.50 17.69 15.68
C ASN A 37 -9.69 16.51 14.72
N GLN A 38 -9.25 16.62 13.46
CA GLN A 38 -9.40 15.55 12.49
C GLN A 38 -8.16 14.64 12.49
N ASP A 39 -8.21 13.61 13.34
CA ASP A 39 -7.18 12.56 13.47
C ASP A 39 -7.25 11.51 12.35
N GLN A 40 -8.16 11.68 11.37
CA GLN A 40 -8.41 10.73 10.30
C GLN A 40 -8.52 11.41 8.94
N VAL A 41 -7.78 10.88 7.96
CA VAL A 41 -7.84 11.35 6.58
C VAL A 41 -8.15 10.18 5.65
N LYS A 42 -8.83 10.50 4.53
CA LYS A 42 -9.20 9.55 3.49
C LYS A 42 -8.60 10.02 2.17
N LEU A 43 -7.77 9.19 1.56
CA LEU A 43 -7.14 9.41 0.26
C LEU A 43 -7.75 8.47 -0.76
N GLN A 44 -7.87 8.91 -2.01
CA GLN A 44 -8.43 8.08 -3.06
C GLN A 44 -7.70 8.32 -4.38
N ALA A 45 -7.50 7.24 -5.12
CA ALA A 45 -7.07 7.28 -6.51
C ALA A 45 -7.74 6.16 -7.29
N VAL A 46 -8.00 6.42 -8.56
CA VAL A 46 -8.46 5.43 -9.52
C VAL A 46 -7.60 5.58 -10.76
N ASP A 47 -7.21 4.45 -11.34
CA ASP A 47 -6.53 4.43 -12.62
C ASP A 47 -6.89 3.15 -13.41
N TYR A 48 -6.44 3.09 -14.65
CA TYR A 48 -6.84 2.08 -15.61
C TYR A 48 -5.65 1.45 -16.31
N MET A 49 -5.70 0.14 -16.51
CA MET A 49 -4.84 -0.58 -17.43
C MET A 49 -5.24 -0.25 -18.89
N ASP A 50 -4.36 -0.55 -19.84
CA ASP A 50 -4.56 -0.20 -21.25
C ASP A 50 -5.78 -0.87 -21.90
N ASP A 51 -6.24 -2.00 -21.33
CA ASP A 51 -7.47 -2.70 -21.73
C ASP A 51 -8.75 -2.10 -21.12
N GLY A 52 -8.62 -1.05 -20.31
CA GLY A 52 -9.71 -0.43 -19.56
C GLY A 52 -10.02 -1.09 -18.21
N SER A 53 -9.28 -2.11 -17.79
CA SER A 53 -9.43 -2.70 -16.45
C SER A 53 -9.08 -1.67 -15.38
N LYS A 54 -9.98 -1.47 -14.42
CA LYS A 54 -9.90 -0.42 -13.42
C LYS A 54 -9.20 -0.90 -12.16
N ILE A 55 -8.34 -0.07 -11.59
CA ILE A 55 -7.76 -0.25 -10.26
C ILE A 55 -8.21 0.91 -9.37
N CYS A 56 -8.86 0.59 -8.25
CA CYS A 56 -9.32 1.55 -7.26
C CYS A 56 -8.47 1.44 -6.00
N LEU A 57 -8.13 2.55 -5.38
CA LEU A 57 -7.53 2.60 -4.05
C LEU A 57 -8.22 3.67 -3.21
N CYS A 58 -8.61 3.26 -2.02
CA CYS A 58 -8.99 4.12 -0.93
C CYS A 58 -8.04 3.86 0.24
N VAL A 59 -7.34 4.90 0.72
CA VAL A 59 -6.49 4.82 1.90
C VAL A 59 -7.13 5.59 3.05
N GLU A 60 -7.52 4.89 4.10
CA GLU A 60 -7.98 5.50 5.34
C GLU A 60 -6.83 5.49 6.35
N ILE A 61 -6.44 6.66 6.85
CA ILE A 61 -5.33 6.80 7.80
C ILE A 61 -5.88 7.33 9.11
N ASN A 62 -5.60 6.63 10.21
CA ASN A 62 -5.86 7.07 11.58
C ASN A 62 -4.54 7.48 12.22
N GLY A 63 -4.32 8.79 12.37
CA GLY A 63 -3.10 9.35 12.95
C GLY A 63 -2.92 8.99 14.43
N LYS A 64 -4.03 8.88 15.17
CA LYS A 64 -4.03 8.57 16.61
C LYS A 64 -3.55 7.14 16.90
N GLU A 65 -4.00 6.19 16.10
CA GLU A 65 -3.53 4.80 16.14
C GLU A 65 -2.26 4.57 15.31
N SER A 66 -1.92 5.53 14.45
CA SER A 66 -0.87 5.42 13.44
C SER A 66 -1.04 4.16 12.57
N LYS A 67 -2.28 3.93 12.12
CA LYS A 67 -2.64 2.81 11.25
C LYS A 67 -3.24 3.32 9.96
N ALA A 68 -3.07 2.54 8.89
CA ALA A 68 -3.71 2.81 7.62
C ALA A 68 -4.36 1.55 7.04
N LYS A 69 -5.48 1.74 6.35
CA LYS A 69 -6.21 0.71 5.63
C LYS A 69 -6.17 1.02 4.14
N PHE A 70 -5.52 0.17 3.37
CA PHE A 70 -5.44 0.22 1.91
C PHE A 70 -6.54 -0.66 1.35
N ASP A 71 -7.62 -0.05 0.87
CA ASP A 71 -8.79 -0.73 0.36
C ASP A 71 -8.86 -0.62 -1.16
N PHE A 72 -8.74 -1.78 -1.82
CA PHE A 72 -8.82 -1.89 -3.28
C PHE A 72 -10.21 -2.30 -3.79
N THR A 73 -11.24 -2.21 -2.95
CA THR A 73 -12.63 -2.47 -3.33
C THR A 73 -13.05 -1.61 -4.53
N GLY A 74 -13.72 -2.25 -5.49
CA GLY A 74 -14.13 -1.65 -6.75
C GLY A 74 -13.13 -1.80 -7.90
N THR A 75 -11.96 -2.39 -7.64
CA THR A 75 -11.03 -2.87 -8.69
C THR A 75 -11.71 -3.94 -9.55
N SER A 76 -11.42 -3.96 -10.86
CA SER A 76 -11.97 -4.91 -11.81
C SER A 76 -11.74 -6.36 -11.40
N GLU A 77 -12.60 -7.26 -11.89
CA GLU A 77 -12.39 -8.71 -11.84
C GLU A 77 -11.10 -9.11 -12.54
N GLN A 78 -10.61 -10.32 -12.25
CA GLN A 78 -9.50 -10.90 -12.98
C GLN A 78 -9.78 -10.96 -14.49
N VAL A 79 -8.72 -10.88 -15.29
CA VAL A 79 -8.79 -10.89 -16.76
C VAL A 79 -8.29 -12.22 -17.32
N TRP A 80 -8.65 -12.51 -18.57
CA TRP A 80 -8.11 -13.66 -19.32
C TRP A 80 -6.65 -13.48 -19.76
N TYR A 81 -6.15 -12.25 -19.74
CA TYR A 81 -4.77 -11.92 -20.06
C TYR A 81 -3.83 -12.17 -18.89
N ASN A 82 -2.53 -11.91 -19.07
CA ASN A 82 -1.52 -12.29 -18.10
C ASN A 82 -1.19 -11.22 -17.04
N TRP A 83 -1.87 -10.07 -17.04
CA TRP A 83 -1.61 -8.97 -16.11
C TRP A 83 -2.42 -9.02 -14.81
N ASN A 84 -3.00 -10.18 -14.47
CA ASN A 84 -3.48 -10.39 -13.11
C ASN A 84 -2.31 -10.35 -12.12
N ALA A 85 -2.51 -9.74 -10.96
CA ALA A 85 -1.49 -9.57 -9.94
C ALA A 85 -1.85 -10.41 -8.70
N PRO A 86 -1.03 -11.42 -8.33
CA PRO A 86 -1.18 -12.10 -7.05
C PRO A 86 -1.08 -11.08 -5.90
N ARG A 87 -1.74 -11.38 -4.77
CA ARG A 87 -1.76 -10.49 -3.60
C ARG A 87 -0.38 -9.94 -3.24
N SER A 88 0.66 -10.77 -3.30
CA SER A 88 2.03 -10.39 -2.98
C SER A 88 2.53 -9.17 -3.75
N ILE A 89 2.07 -8.96 -4.98
CA ILE A 89 2.46 -7.81 -5.81
C ILE A 89 1.88 -6.51 -5.25
N SER A 90 0.61 -6.53 -4.81
CA SER A 90 0.00 -5.40 -4.10
C SER A 90 0.75 -5.09 -2.80
N TYR A 91 1.09 -6.10 -2.00
CA TYR A 91 1.89 -5.90 -0.78
C TYR A 91 3.28 -5.30 -1.11
N SER A 92 3.97 -5.81 -2.12
CA SER A 92 5.28 -5.30 -2.54
C SER A 92 5.21 -3.84 -3.02
N ALA A 93 4.18 -3.48 -3.80
CA ALA A 93 3.98 -2.11 -4.26
C ALA A 93 3.72 -1.16 -3.08
N ILE A 94 2.91 -1.56 -2.09
CA ILE A 94 2.67 -0.77 -0.88
C ILE A 94 3.96 -0.58 -0.08
N ILE A 95 4.71 -1.66 0.19
CA ILE A 95 5.98 -1.59 0.93
C ILE A 95 6.97 -0.66 0.22
N TYR A 96 7.08 -0.78 -1.10
CA TYR A 96 7.92 0.10 -1.92
C TYR A 96 7.51 1.56 -1.79
N CYS A 97 6.23 1.90 -1.98
CA CYS A 97 5.76 3.28 -1.92
C CYS A 97 5.94 3.90 -0.54
N LEU A 98 5.58 3.16 0.52
CA LEU A 98 5.79 3.61 1.90
C LEU A 98 7.27 3.88 2.16
N ARG A 99 8.15 2.99 1.72
CA ARG A 99 9.60 3.20 1.85
C ARG A 99 10.07 4.42 1.07
N ALA A 100 9.61 4.61 -0.17
CA ALA A 100 10.01 5.71 -1.03
C ALA A 100 9.60 7.08 -0.46
N MET A 101 8.48 7.14 0.26
CA MET A 101 8.00 8.36 0.92
C MET A 101 8.72 8.68 2.23
N ILE A 102 9.46 7.73 2.81
CA ILE A 102 10.21 7.95 4.06
C ILE A 102 11.55 8.60 3.72
N ALA A 103 11.75 9.83 4.21
CA ALA A 103 12.90 10.67 3.90
C ALA A 103 14.23 10.17 4.47
N HIS A 104 14.22 9.32 5.49
CA HIS A 104 15.44 8.78 6.11
C HIS A 104 15.69 7.33 5.71
N GLU A 105 16.92 6.86 5.92
CA GLU A 105 17.29 5.49 5.56
C GLU A 105 16.69 4.47 6.54
N ILE A 106 15.72 3.70 6.04
CA ILE A 106 15.28 2.46 6.68
C ILE A 106 15.46 1.28 5.71
N PRO A 107 15.73 0.07 6.21
CA PRO A 107 15.73 -1.12 5.36
C PRO A 107 14.30 -1.47 4.93
N LEU A 108 14.13 -1.86 3.67
CA LEU A 108 12.85 -2.36 3.14
C LEU A 108 12.54 -3.75 3.74
N ASN A 109 11.50 -3.86 4.56
CA ASN A 109 11.12 -5.14 5.17
C ASN A 109 9.64 -5.16 5.63
N GLN A 110 9.18 -6.32 6.10
CA GLN A 110 7.78 -6.54 6.51
C GLN A 110 7.31 -5.69 7.70
N GLY A 111 8.24 -5.14 8.51
CA GLY A 111 7.92 -4.17 9.55
C GLY A 111 7.11 -2.97 9.03
N CYS A 112 7.35 -2.55 7.78
CA CYS A 112 6.59 -1.49 7.12
C CYS A 112 5.09 -1.79 7.00
N MET A 113 4.69 -3.07 6.97
CA MET A 113 3.29 -3.48 6.82
C MET A 113 2.57 -3.70 8.14
N ARG A 114 3.26 -3.73 9.28
CA ARG A 114 2.63 -3.96 10.58
C ARG A 114 1.50 -2.97 10.92
N PRO A 115 1.60 -1.66 10.61
CA PRO A 115 0.51 -0.71 10.84
C PRO A 115 -0.50 -0.67 9.68
N ILE A 116 -0.39 -1.56 8.68
CA ILE A 116 -1.12 -1.48 7.42
C ILE A 116 -2.07 -2.67 7.27
N GLU A 117 -3.36 -2.37 7.18
CA GLU A 117 -4.38 -3.31 6.74
C GLU A 117 -4.54 -3.21 5.22
N VAL A 118 -4.71 -4.34 4.53
CA VAL A 118 -4.88 -4.39 3.07
C VAL A 118 -6.10 -5.21 2.72
N ILE A 119 -7.06 -4.59 2.02
CA ILE A 119 -8.26 -5.23 1.50
C ILE A 119 -8.11 -5.40 -0.01
N LEU A 120 -8.08 -6.65 -0.46
CA LEU A 120 -8.06 -7.03 -1.87
C LEU A 120 -9.31 -7.89 -2.12
N PRO A 121 -10.23 -7.48 -3.02
CA PRO A 121 -11.41 -8.27 -3.33
C PRO A 121 -11.03 -9.60 -3.98
N SER A 122 -11.53 -10.72 -3.45
CA SER A 122 -11.29 -12.05 -4.01
C SER A 122 -11.84 -12.16 -5.45
N GLY A 123 -11.07 -12.78 -6.35
CA GLY A 123 -11.41 -12.88 -7.77
C GLY A 123 -11.17 -11.60 -8.57
N SER A 124 -10.58 -10.56 -7.95
CA SER A 124 -10.21 -9.33 -8.64
C SER A 124 -8.89 -9.45 -9.40
N LEU A 125 -8.60 -8.43 -10.20
CA LEU A 125 -7.32 -8.25 -10.86
C LEU A 125 -6.13 -8.32 -9.88
N LEU A 126 -6.32 -7.97 -8.60
CA LEU A 126 -5.28 -7.91 -7.56
C LEU A 126 -5.34 -9.07 -6.54
N ASP A 127 -6.32 -9.96 -6.67
CA ASP A 127 -6.40 -11.23 -5.94
C ASP A 127 -7.09 -12.28 -6.82
N PRO A 128 -6.45 -12.67 -7.94
CA PRO A 128 -7.04 -13.57 -8.92
C PRO A 128 -7.09 -15.01 -8.39
N HIS A 129 -7.93 -15.84 -9.00
CA HIS A 129 -7.90 -17.28 -8.78
C HIS A 129 -6.55 -17.88 -9.19
N LYS A 130 -6.19 -19.00 -8.56
CA LYS A 130 -4.89 -19.67 -8.73
C LYS A 130 -4.59 -20.10 -10.17
N ASP A 131 -5.62 -20.30 -10.97
CA ASP A 131 -5.52 -20.75 -12.37
C ASP A 131 -5.32 -19.59 -13.36
N ALA A 132 -5.37 -18.33 -12.89
CA ALA A 132 -5.19 -17.16 -13.75
C ALA A 132 -3.71 -16.97 -14.16
N ALA A 133 -3.49 -16.44 -15.37
CA ALA A 133 -2.16 -16.05 -15.81
C ALA A 133 -1.72 -14.74 -15.12
N VAL A 134 -0.49 -14.73 -14.58
CA VAL A 134 -0.05 -13.66 -13.64
C VAL A 134 1.30 -13.01 -13.98
N VAL A 135 2.01 -13.45 -15.03
CA VAL A 135 3.37 -12.96 -15.31
C VAL A 135 3.42 -11.45 -15.55
N GLY A 136 2.42 -10.89 -16.25
CA GLY A 136 2.27 -9.47 -16.51
C GLY A 136 1.94 -8.66 -15.25
N GLY A 137 1.41 -9.31 -14.20
CA GLY A 137 1.14 -8.65 -12.93
C GLY A 137 2.41 -8.05 -12.30
N ASN A 138 3.55 -8.73 -12.45
CA ASN A 138 4.83 -8.30 -11.89
C ASN A 138 5.43 -7.09 -12.60
N VAL A 139 5.17 -6.91 -13.89
CA VAL A 139 5.87 -5.93 -14.74
C VAL A 139 4.97 -4.78 -15.20
N LEU A 140 3.65 -5.00 -15.32
CA LEU A 140 2.69 -4.00 -15.79
C LEU A 140 1.84 -3.51 -14.63
N THR A 141 1.09 -4.42 -13.99
CA THR A 141 0.13 -4.07 -12.94
C THR A 141 0.82 -3.55 -11.69
N SER A 142 2.04 -4.03 -11.39
CA SER A 142 2.87 -3.49 -10.30
C SER A 142 3.24 -2.02 -10.52
N GLN A 143 3.54 -1.61 -11.75
CA GLN A 143 3.84 -0.21 -12.07
C GLN A 143 2.60 0.64 -11.87
N ARG A 144 1.46 0.18 -12.40
CA ARG A 144 0.20 0.86 -12.19
C ARG A 144 -0.11 1.01 -10.71
N LEU A 145 -0.01 -0.07 -9.92
CA LEU A 145 -0.19 -0.03 -8.46
C LEU A 145 0.66 1.05 -7.79
N VAL A 146 1.94 1.17 -8.15
CA VAL A 146 2.82 2.22 -7.63
C VAL A 146 2.28 3.61 -7.99
N ASP A 147 1.90 3.83 -9.26
CA ASP A 147 1.36 5.11 -9.72
C ASP A 147 0.10 5.53 -8.93
N ILE A 148 -0.86 4.61 -8.74
CA ILE A 148 -2.09 4.92 -8.00
C ILE A 148 -1.81 5.16 -6.52
N ILE A 149 -0.88 4.42 -5.90
CA ILE A 149 -0.52 4.64 -4.50
C ILE A 149 0.12 6.03 -4.36
N LEU A 150 1.15 6.35 -5.14
CA LEU A 150 1.82 7.66 -5.05
C LEU A 150 0.85 8.81 -5.36
N ARG A 151 -0.02 8.65 -6.36
CA ARG A 151 -1.09 9.59 -6.68
C ARG A 151 -2.04 9.81 -5.51
N ALA A 152 -2.46 8.77 -4.81
CA ALA A 152 -3.34 8.91 -3.64
C ALA A 152 -2.68 9.74 -2.53
N PHE A 153 -1.35 9.64 -2.39
CA PHE A 153 -0.55 10.42 -1.43
C PHE A 153 -0.08 11.78 -1.96
N ASN A 154 -0.46 12.18 -3.18
CA ASN A 154 -0.03 13.42 -3.85
C ASN A 154 1.50 13.58 -3.91
N VAL A 155 2.22 12.50 -4.21
CA VAL A 155 3.65 12.48 -4.55
C VAL A 155 3.81 12.47 -6.07
#